data_AF-A0A1A8RQ93-F1
#
_entry.id   AF-A0A1A8RQ93-F1
#
_cell.length_a   1.000
_cell.length_b   1.000
_cell.length_c   1.000
_cell.angle_alpha   90.00
_cell.angle_beta   90.00
_cell.angle_gamma   90.00
#
_symmetry.space_group_name_H-M   'P 1'
#
loop_
_entity.id
_entity.type
_entity.pdbx_description
1 polymer ?
#
loop_
_entity_poly.entity_id
_entity_poly.type
_entity_poly.pdbx_seq_one_letter_code
_entity_poly.pdbx_strand_id
1 'polypeptide(L)'
;MMECHFRFTHQMPLVSCTVTLNLDGSVWISLSQPVRALTTGQFAALYKGDECLGSGKIIQLGPSEYTLQKGRERSEAGVQQKEQPTPELDEIKPQHH
;
A
#
# COMPACT_ATOMS: atom_id res chain seq x y z
N MET A 1 -11.16 -6.48 10.50
CA MET A 1 -10.15 -7.05 9.57
C MET A 1 -10.00 -8.53 9.89
N MET A 2 -9.76 -9.36 8.88
CA MET A 2 -9.63 -10.82 9.04
C MET A 2 -8.42 -11.32 8.26
N GLU A 3 -7.58 -12.15 8.89
CA GLU A 3 -6.47 -12.83 8.23
C GLU A 3 -6.95 -14.13 7.58
N CYS A 4 -6.55 -14.34 6.33
CA CYS A 4 -6.91 -15.51 5.56
C CYS A 4 -5.94 -15.70 4.37
N HIS A 5 -6.33 -16.54 3.43
CA HIS A 5 -5.58 -16.81 2.21
C HIS A 5 -6.40 -16.50 0.97
N PHE A 6 -5.71 -16.09 -0.09
CA PHE A 6 -6.31 -15.66 -1.35
C PHE A 6 -5.69 -16.39 -2.54
N ARG A 7 -6.50 -16.63 -3.57
CA ARG A 7 -6.05 -16.95 -4.94
C ARG A 7 -7.03 -16.41 -5.99
N PHE A 8 -6.53 -16.07 -7.18
CA PHE A 8 -7.35 -15.66 -8.33
C PHE A 8 -7.26 -16.60 -9.54
N THR A 9 -6.37 -17.60 -9.47
CA THR A 9 -6.32 -18.70 -10.43
C THR A 9 -6.35 -20.03 -9.66
N HIS A 10 -6.89 -21.09 -10.25
CA HIS A 10 -6.96 -22.37 -9.56
C HIS A 10 -5.56 -22.98 -9.29
N GLN A 11 -4.61 -22.72 -10.19
CA GLN A 11 -3.28 -23.33 -10.16
C GLN A 11 -2.27 -22.55 -9.31
N MET A 12 -2.57 -21.32 -8.88
CA MET A 12 -1.64 -20.57 -8.03
C MET A 12 -1.70 -21.04 -6.58
N PRO A 13 -0.58 -20.97 -5.86
CA PRO A 13 -0.57 -21.17 -4.42
C PRO A 13 -1.43 -20.12 -3.71
N LEU A 14 -1.88 -20.49 -2.52
CA LEU A 14 -2.55 -19.57 -1.60
C LEU A 14 -1.57 -18.50 -1.13
N VAL A 15 -2.01 -17.24 -1.18
CA VAL A 15 -1.24 -16.08 -0.71
C VAL A 15 -1.89 -15.56 0.56
N SER A 16 -1.12 -15.41 1.64
CA SER A 16 -1.63 -14.83 2.88
C SER A 16 -2.08 -13.39 2.66
N CYS A 17 -3.24 -13.03 3.18
CA CYS A 17 -3.84 -11.72 2.99
C CYS A 17 -4.70 -11.30 4.18
N THR A 18 -4.96 -9.99 4.28
CA THR A 18 -5.91 -9.41 5.22
C THR A 18 -7.10 -8.84 4.48
N VAL A 19 -8.30 -9.18 4.95
CA VAL A 19 -9.56 -8.73 4.36
C VAL A 19 -10.24 -7.68 5.24
N THR A 20 -10.70 -6.60 4.60
CA THR A 20 -11.54 -5.57 5.22
C THR A 20 -12.88 -5.51 4.49
N LEU A 21 -13.97 -5.72 5.21
CA LEU A 21 -15.32 -5.58 4.69
C LEU A 21 -15.76 -4.11 4.76
N ASN A 22 -16.29 -3.61 3.66
CA ASN A 22 -16.88 -2.28 3.57
C ASN A 22 -18.39 -2.37 3.87
N LEU A 23 -19.01 -1.24 4.22
CA LEU A 23 -20.45 -1.17 4.56
C LEU A 23 -21.37 -1.53 3.38
N ASP A 24 -20.90 -1.35 2.15
CA ASP A 24 -21.63 -1.69 0.92
C ASP A 24 -21.51 -3.19 0.54
N GLY A 25 -20.84 -3.98 1.37
CA GLY A 25 -20.60 -5.40 1.13
C GLY A 25 -19.39 -5.69 0.23
N SER A 26 -18.71 -4.68 -0.30
CA SER A 26 -17.45 -4.88 -1.01
C SER A 26 -16.32 -5.21 -0.03
N VAL A 27 -15.26 -5.85 -0.53
CA VAL A 27 -14.12 -6.27 0.29
C VAL A 27 -12.80 -5.77 -0.29
N TRP A 28 -11.97 -5.20 0.58
CA TRP A 28 -10.57 -4.93 0.30
C TRP A 28 -9.72 -6.12 0.71
N ILE A 29 -8.89 -6.61 -0.22
CA ILE A 29 -7.94 -7.70 0.02
C ILE A 29 -6.53 -7.11 -0.06
N SER A 30 -5.84 -7.06 1.07
CA SER A 30 -4.45 -6.63 1.16
C SER A 30 -3.56 -7.86 1.18
N LEU A 31 -2.75 -8.04 0.13
CA LEU A 31 -1.85 -9.18 -0.01
C LEU A 31 -0.57 -8.95 0.79
N SER A 32 -0.08 -9.99 1.47
CA SER A 32 1.21 -9.96 2.17
C SER A 32 2.41 -9.82 1.22
N GLN A 33 2.25 -10.27 -0.03
CA GLN A 33 3.26 -10.21 -1.07
C GLN A 33 2.60 -9.82 -2.41
N PRO A 34 3.31 -9.10 -3.29
CA PRO A 34 2.77 -8.70 -4.59
C PRO A 34 2.52 -9.93 -5.46
N VAL A 35 1.45 -9.86 -6.27
CA VAL A 35 1.11 -10.88 -7.26
C VAL A 35 1.09 -10.27 -8.65
N ARG A 36 1.46 -11.08 -9.65
CA ARG A 36 1.49 -10.64 -11.05
C ARG A 36 0.16 -10.97 -11.73
N ALA A 37 -0.14 -10.26 -12.82
CA ALA A 37 -1.26 -10.54 -13.72
C ALA A 37 -2.65 -10.56 -13.04
N LEU A 38 -2.82 -9.82 -11.94
CA LEU A 38 -4.11 -9.61 -11.32
C LEU A 38 -4.98 -8.76 -12.27
N THR A 39 -6.13 -9.27 -12.67
CA THR A 39 -6.96 -8.64 -13.71
C THR A 39 -8.38 -8.40 -13.20
N THR A 40 -8.93 -7.22 -13.48
CA THR A 40 -10.34 -6.95 -13.21
C THR A 40 -11.22 -7.88 -14.03
N GLY A 41 -12.39 -8.22 -13.49
CA GLY A 41 -13.29 -9.18 -14.12
C GLY A 41 -13.04 -10.64 -13.76
N GLN A 42 -11.84 -10.99 -13.29
CA GLN A 42 -11.56 -12.30 -12.70
C GLN A 42 -12.17 -12.42 -11.30
N PHE A 43 -12.11 -13.61 -10.72
CA PHE A 43 -12.61 -13.88 -9.37
C PHE A 43 -11.48 -14.10 -8.38
N ALA A 44 -11.67 -13.54 -7.19
CA ALA A 44 -10.87 -13.75 -5.99
C ALA A 44 -11.55 -14.82 -5.12
N ALA A 45 -10.85 -15.89 -4.75
CA ALA A 45 -11.33 -16.88 -3.79
C ALA A 45 -10.57 -16.75 -2.46
N LEU A 46 -11.31 -16.84 -1.35
CA LEU A 46 -10.80 -16.69 0.01
C LEU A 46 -10.89 -18.01 0.80
N TYR A 47 -9.84 -18.30 1.56
CA TYR A 47 -9.70 -19.55 2.31
C TYR A 47 -9.21 -19.30 3.73
N LYS A 48 -9.70 -20.10 4.69
CA LYS A 48 -9.21 -20.12 6.07
C LYS A 48 -8.89 -21.56 6.46
N GLY A 49 -7.60 -21.90 6.45
CA GLY A 49 -7.18 -23.30 6.47
C GLY A 49 -7.74 -24.02 5.24
N ASP A 50 -8.44 -25.13 5.47
CA ASP A 50 -9.07 -25.93 4.40
C ASP A 50 -10.49 -25.46 4.04
N GLU A 51 -11.03 -24.46 4.73
CA GLU A 51 -12.38 -23.94 4.48
C GLU A 51 -12.39 -22.88 3.38
N CYS A 52 -13.26 -23.07 2.38
CA CYS A 52 -13.55 -22.05 1.37
C CYS A 52 -14.59 -21.06 1.92
N LEU A 53 -14.17 -19.81 2.14
CA LEU A 53 -15.06 -18.76 2.66
C LEU A 53 -15.96 -18.17 1.57
N GLY A 54 -15.59 -18.35 0.31
CA GLY A 54 -16.32 -17.84 -0.85
C GLY A 54 -15.42 -17.12 -1.85
N SER A 55 -16.07 -16.46 -2.81
CA SER A 55 -15.39 -15.73 -3.87
C SER A 55 -16.12 -14.46 -4.27
N GLY A 56 -15.39 -13.51 -4.86
CA GLY A 56 -15.94 -12.27 -5.39
C GLY A 56 -15.24 -11.80 -6.66
N LYS A 57 -15.94 -11.05 -7.50
CA LYS A 57 -15.36 -10.46 -8.72
C LYS A 57 -14.40 -9.33 -8.35
N ILE A 58 -13.22 -9.34 -8.97
CA ILE A 58 -12.24 -8.27 -8.83
C ILE A 58 -12.72 -7.08 -9.66
N ILE A 59 -13.18 -6.03 -9.00
CA ILE A 59 -13.68 -4.81 -9.65
C ILE A 59 -12.65 -3.69 -9.71
N GLN A 60 -11.66 -3.73 -8.81
CA GLN A 60 -10.61 -2.72 -8.71
C GLN A 60 -9.30 -3.38 -8.26
N LEU A 61 -8.18 -2.84 -8.75
CA LEU A 61 -6.84 -3.25 -8.34
C LEU A 61 -6.24 -2.20 -7.40
N GLY A 62 -5.41 -2.67 -6.46
CA GLY A 62 -4.55 -1.81 -5.67
C GLY A 62 -3.38 -1.23 -6.46
N PRO A 63 -2.52 -0.44 -5.81
CA PRO A 63 -1.32 0.09 -6.46
C PRO A 63 -0.38 -1.04 -6.89
N SER A 64 0.28 -0.84 -8.02
CA SER A 64 1.37 -1.74 -8.46
C SER A 64 2.64 -1.48 -7.66
N GLU A 65 3.57 -2.45 -7.62
CA GLU A 65 4.90 -2.26 -7.03
C GLU A 65 5.62 -1.03 -7.60
N TYR A 66 5.49 -0.79 -8.90
CA TYR A 66 6.04 0.41 -9.54
C TYR A 66 5.43 1.70 -8.99
N THR A 67 4.10 1.71 -8.78
CA THR A 67 3.38 2.84 -8.20
C THR A 67 3.83 3.11 -6.77
N LEU A 68 3.99 2.05 -5.96
CA LEU A 68 4.47 2.14 -4.58
C LEU A 68 5.91 2.66 -4.50
N GLN A 69 6.80 2.16 -5.36
CA GLN A 69 8.20 2.57 -5.41
C GLN A 69 8.35 4.06 -5.74
N LYS A 70 7.66 4.55 -6.80
CA LYS A 70 7.64 5.98 -7.12
C LYS A 70 7.07 6.85 -6.00
N GLY A 71 6.11 6.32 -5.25
CA GLY A 71 5.57 6.99 -4.07
C GLY A 71 6.65 7.22 -3.01
N ARG A 72 7.42 6.17 -2.69
CA ARG A 72 8.53 6.23 -1.73
C ARG A 72 9.61 7.22 -2.14
N GLU A 73 10.06 7.18 -3.39
CA GLU A 73 11.07 8.09 -3.93
C GLU A 73 10.65 9.56 -3.81
N ARG A 74 9.37 9.87 -4.08
CA ARG A 74 8.81 11.22 -3.91
C ARG A 74 8.75 11.66 -2.45
N SER A 75 8.39 10.76 -1.55
CA SER A 75 8.38 11.02 -0.11
C SER A 75 9.79 11.31 0.40
N GLU A 76 10.78 10.52 -0.02
CA GLU A 76 12.19 10.68 0.38
C GLU A 76 12.81 11.97 -0.18
N ALA A 77 12.51 12.33 -1.43
CA ALA A 77 12.94 13.60 -2.02
C ALA A 77 12.34 14.83 -1.31
N GLY A 78 11.13 14.71 -0.75
CA GLY A 78 10.49 15.77 0.04
C GLY A 78 11.07 15.94 1.45
N VAL A 79 11.70 14.90 2.01
CA VAL A 79 12.33 14.96 3.35
C VAL A 79 13.66 15.73 3.29
N GLN A 80 14.39 15.67 2.17
CA GLN A 80 15.69 16.33 2.00
C GLN A 80 15.63 17.87 1.85
N GLN A 81 14.44 18.47 1.73
CA GLN A 81 14.27 19.93 1.65
C GLN A 81 14.04 20.63 3.01
N LYS A 82 14.00 19.90 4.13
CA LYS A 82 13.72 20.49 5.46
C LYS A 82 14.96 20.75 6.32
N GLU A 83 16.16 20.45 5.85
CA GLU A 83 17.41 20.59 6.63
C GLU A 83 18.30 21.67 6.01
N GLN A 84 17.89 22.93 6.16
CA GLN A 84 18.73 24.09 5.87
C GLN A 84 19.03 24.80 7.20
N PRO A 85 20.31 24.92 7.61
CA PRO A 85 20.66 25.60 8.86
C PRO A 85 20.30 27.09 8.75
N THR A 86 19.65 27.61 9.79
CA THR A 86 19.32 29.02 9.96
C THR A 86 20.60 29.87 9.89
N PRO A 87 20.66 30.96 9.10
CA PRO A 87 21.81 31.87 9.11
C PRO A 87 21.82 32.67 10.42
N GLU A 88 22.97 32.61 11.09
CA GLU A 88 23.38 33.40 12.25
C GLU A 88 23.25 34.91 11.96
N LEU A 89 22.46 35.62 12.77
CA LEU A 89 22.39 37.08 12.79
C LEU A 89 22.97 37.55 14.13
N ASP A 90 24.30 37.76 14.16
CA ASP A 90 24.94 38.49 15.24
C ASP A 90 25.31 39.91 14.80
N GLU A 91 24.50 40.82 15.33
CA GLU A 91 24.83 42.15 15.86
C GLU A 91 25.67 43.14 15.02
N ILE A 92 24.94 44.08 14.41
CA ILE A 92 25.44 45.41 14.07
C ILE A 92 25.70 46.18 15.37
N LYS A 93 26.97 46.38 15.74
CA LYS A 93 27.33 47.26 16.87
C LYS A 93 27.37 48.74 16.43
N PRO A 94 26.72 49.67 17.15
CA PRO A 94 26.84 51.09 16.86
C PRO A 94 28.19 51.64 17.35
N GLN A 95 28.88 52.40 16.49
CA GLN A 95 30.10 53.12 16.82
C GLN A 95 29.75 54.50 17.40
N HIS A 96 30.09 54.72 18.67
CA HIS A 96 30.13 56.04 19.33
C HIS A 96 31.55 56.24 19.86
N HIS A 97 32.36 57.08 19.20
CA HIS A 97 33.15 58.18 19.78
C HIS A 97 33.84 58.97 18.67
#